data_AF-A0A559GXJ6-F1
#
_entry.id   AF-A0A559GXJ6-F1
#
_cell.length_a   1.000
_cell.length_b   1.000
_cell.length_c   1.000
_cell.angle_alpha   90.00
_cell.angle_beta   90.00
_cell.angle_gamma   90.00
#
_symmetry.space_group_name_H-M   'P 1'
#
loop_
_entity.id
_entity.type
_entity.pdbx_description
1 polymer ?
#
loop_
_entity_poly.entity_id
_entity_poly.type
_entity_poly.pdbx_seq_one_letter_code
_entity_poly.pdbx_strand_id
1 'polypeptide(L)'
;MSRRNRKKKNNGATPQIKTIRGVTSTGFAFEITKERLENYELLEAIAEVDTNPAVLPKVVQLMLGNKSEDLKNHVRTADGIVPLDKIGNEIREIFTSKNQLKK
;
A
#
# COMPACT_ATOMS: atom_id res chain seq x y z
N MET A 1 -47.18 -34.20 -9.66
CA MET A 1 -45.83 -34.65 -9.23
C MET A 1 -44.90 -33.44 -9.31
N SER A 2 -44.47 -32.85 -8.19
CA SER A 2 -43.18 -33.16 -7.51
C SER A 2 -41.97 -32.82 -8.42
N ARG A 3 -41.00 -31.94 -8.09
CA ARG A 3 -40.56 -31.36 -6.81
C ARG A 3 -39.84 -30.02 -7.03
N ARG A 4 -39.89 -29.22 -5.95
CA ARG A 4 -39.12 -28.01 -5.61
C ARG A 4 -37.61 -28.19 -5.82
N ASN A 5 -36.93 -27.06 -6.06
CA ASN A 5 -35.66 -26.63 -5.43
C ASN A 5 -35.37 -25.19 -5.92
N ARG A 6 -35.74 -24.11 -5.21
CA ARG A 6 -35.21 -23.55 -3.95
C ARG A 6 -33.69 -23.29 -3.98
N LYS A 7 -33.37 -21.99 -3.92
CA LYS A 7 -32.12 -21.34 -3.44
C LYS A 7 -30.83 -21.63 -4.22
N LYS A 8 -30.31 -20.59 -4.87
CA LYS A 8 -29.06 -19.98 -4.36
C LYS A 8 -29.03 -18.47 -4.63
N LYS A 9 -29.55 -17.75 -3.64
CA LYS A 9 -29.24 -16.35 -3.37
C LYS A 9 -27.75 -16.30 -3.01
N ASN A 10 -26.90 -15.92 -3.95
CA ASN A 10 -25.54 -15.50 -3.63
C ASN A 10 -25.47 -13.99 -3.85
N ASN A 11 -26.04 -13.27 -2.89
CA ASN A 11 -25.53 -11.95 -2.51
C ASN A 11 -24.08 -12.15 -2.08
N GLY A 12 -23.16 -12.06 -3.03
CA GLY A 12 -21.76 -11.80 -2.77
C GLY A 12 -21.50 -10.42 -3.35
N ALA A 13 -21.86 -9.37 -2.61
CA ALA A 13 -21.25 -8.08 -2.84
C ALA A 13 -19.75 -8.32 -2.64
N THR A 14 -19.01 -8.49 -3.73
CA THR A 14 -17.56 -8.33 -3.69
C THR A 14 -17.38 -6.97 -3.04
N PRO A 15 -16.72 -6.88 -1.85
CA PRO A 15 -16.35 -5.57 -1.37
C PRO A 15 -15.56 -4.98 -2.53
N GLN A 16 -15.95 -3.79 -2.97
CA GLN A 16 -15.22 -3.12 -4.03
C GLN A 16 -13.86 -2.78 -3.43
N ILE A 17 -12.93 -3.74 -3.46
CA ILE A 17 -11.56 -3.54 -3.00
C ILE A 17 -10.98 -2.60 -4.04
N LYS A 18 -11.16 -1.29 -3.81
CA LYS A 18 -10.58 -0.22 -4.61
C LYS A 18 -9.07 -0.35 -4.41
N THR A 19 -8.45 -1.21 -5.20
CA THR A 19 -7.04 -1.50 -5.13
C THR A 19 -6.33 -0.53 -6.05
N ILE A 20 -5.42 0.24 -5.48
CA ILE A 20 -4.62 1.22 -6.16
C ILE A 20 -3.37 0.52 -6.66
N ARG A 21 -3.17 0.59 -7.98
CA ARG A 21 -1.97 0.09 -8.65
C ARG A 21 -1.24 1.29 -9.23
N GLY A 22 0.08 1.28 -9.13
CA GLY A 22 0.91 2.33 -9.66
C GLY A 22 2.35 1.88 -9.79
N VAL A 23 3.14 2.72 -10.44
CA VAL A 23 4.58 2.53 -10.60
C VAL A 23 5.24 3.83 -10.17
N THR A 24 6.24 3.75 -9.30
CA THR A 24 7.04 4.93 -8.90
C THR A 24 7.99 5.33 -10.04
N SER A 25 8.57 6.52 -9.96
CA SER A 25 9.53 7.03 -10.93
C SER A 25 10.78 6.17 -11.04
N THR A 26 11.11 5.39 -10.01
CA THR A 26 12.22 4.44 -10.05
C THR A 26 11.85 3.10 -10.69
N GLY A 27 10.58 2.89 -11.04
CA GLY A 27 10.09 1.66 -11.68
C GLY A 27 9.50 0.65 -10.71
N PHE A 28 9.24 1.01 -9.44
CA PHE A 28 8.67 0.08 -8.46
C PHE A 28 7.15 -0.05 -8.63
N ALA A 29 6.69 -1.25 -9.01
CA ALA A 29 5.27 -1.54 -9.20
C ALA A 29 4.57 -1.95 -7.89
N PHE A 30 3.69 -1.09 -7.39
CA PHE A 30 2.95 -1.33 -6.16
C PHE A 30 1.47 -1.63 -6.40
N GLU A 31 0.89 -2.38 -5.47
CA GLU A 31 -0.54 -2.67 -5.44
C GLU A 31 -0.98 -2.60 -3.98
N ILE A 32 -1.83 -1.63 -3.65
CA ILE A 32 -2.24 -1.32 -2.28
C ILE A 32 -3.76 -1.18 -2.24
N THR A 33 -4.42 -1.80 -1.28
CA THR A 33 -5.87 -1.64 -1.08
C THR A 33 -6.19 -0.30 -0.43
N LYS A 34 -7.31 0.31 -0.80
CA LYS A 34 -7.76 1.58 -0.20
C LYS A 34 -7.87 1.51 1.32
N GLU A 35 -8.24 0.36 1.87
CA GLU A 35 -8.31 0.10 3.32
C GLU A 35 -6.95 0.28 4.00
N ARG A 36 -5.85 -0.17 3.39
CA ARG A 36 -4.49 0.06 3.93
C ARG A 36 -4.12 1.54 3.93
N LEU A 37 -4.55 2.27 2.90
CA LEU A 37 -4.32 3.71 2.77
C LEU A 37 -5.26 4.57 3.62
N GLU A 38 -6.33 3.98 4.14
CA GLU A 38 -7.29 4.59 5.08
C GLU A 38 -7.16 3.94 6.46
N ASN A 39 -6.01 3.30 6.74
CA ASN A 39 -5.69 2.73 8.04
C ASN A 39 -5.26 3.84 9.01
N TYR A 40 -5.91 3.90 10.18
CA TYR A 40 -5.55 4.82 11.25
C TYR A 40 -4.12 4.58 11.76
N GLU A 41 -3.67 3.32 11.85
CA GLU A 41 -2.29 2.99 12.24
C GLU A 41 -1.25 3.54 11.26
N LEU A 42 -1.59 3.65 9.97
CA LEU A 42 -0.72 4.25 8.97
C LEU A 42 -0.57 5.76 9.23
N LEU A 43 -1.67 6.43 9.59
CA LEU A 43 -1.65 7.86 9.91
C LEU A 43 -0.81 8.13 11.16
N GLU A 44 -0.99 7.34 12.23
CA GLU A 44 -0.18 7.44 13.44
C GLU A 44 1.30 7.20 13.14
N ALA A 45 1.61 6.15 12.37
CA ALA A 45 2.99 5.84 12.00
C ALA A 45 3.63 6.98 11.18
N ILE A 46 2.90 7.64 10.28
CA ILE A 46 3.39 8.79 9.52
C ILE A 46 3.65 10.00 10.44
N ALA A 47 2.73 10.27 11.38
CA ALA A 47 2.93 11.34 12.35
C ALA A 47 4.13 11.08 13.27
N GLU A 48 4.39 9.81 13.60
CA GLU A 48 5.51 9.42 14.44
C GLU A 48 6.86 9.53 13.69
N VAL A 49 6.89 9.40 12.36
CA VAL A 49 8.13 9.50 11.56
C VAL A 49 8.87 10.83 11.78
N ASP A 50 8.14 11.93 11.97
CA ASP A 50 8.75 13.24 12.24
C ASP A 50 9.50 13.27 13.58
N THR A 51 9.08 12.45 14.55
CA THR A 51 9.70 12.35 15.88
C THR A 51 10.70 11.19 15.95
N ASN A 52 10.42 10.10 15.24
CA ASN A 52 11.18 8.87 15.24
C ASN A 52 11.29 8.30 13.80
N PRO A 53 12.38 8.61 13.09
CA PRO A 53 12.58 8.11 11.72
C PRO A 53 12.71 6.58 11.64
N ALA A 54 12.90 5.87 12.76
CA ALA A 54 12.89 4.41 12.79
C ALA A 54 11.50 3.80 12.52
N VAL A 55 10.43 4.61 12.49
CA VAL A 55 9.06 4.18 12.20
C VAL A 55 8.77 4.15 10.69
N LEU A 56 9.61 4.75 9.85
CA LEU A 56 9.50 4.71 8.39
C LEU A 56 9.33 3.28 7.83
N PRO A 57 10.16 2.30 8.21
CA PRO A 57 9.98 0.90 7.82
C PRO A 57 8.59 0.34 8.12
N LYS A 58 7.98 0.76 9.24
CA LYS A 58 6.64 0.35 9.67
C LYS A 58 5.56 1.02 8.82
N VAL A 59 5.71 2.31 8.50
CA VAL A 59 4.83 3.01 7.54
C VAL A 59 4.80 2.27 6.21
N VAL A 60 5.97 1.99 5.65
CA VAL A 60 6.12 1.25 4.38
C VAL A 60 5.44 -0.11 4.47
N GLN A 61 5.60 -0.83 5.58
CA GLN A 61 4.98 -2.13 5.80
C GLN A 61 3.47 -2.06 5.98
N LEU A 62 2.92 -1.05 6.65
CA LEU A 62 1.46 -0.87 6.75
C LEU A 62 0.84 -0.52 5.39
N MET A 63 1.57 0.24 4.57
CA MET A 63 1.12 0.66 3.25
C MET A 63 1.22 -0.48 2.21
N LEU A 64 2.41 -1.06 2.06
CA LEU A 64 2.73 -2.04 1.02
C LEU A 64 2.57 -3.49 1.50
N GLY A 65 2.51 -3.73 2.82
CA GLY A 65 2.54 -5.07 3.40
C GLY A 65 3.81 -5.80 2.99
N ASN A 66 3.62 -6.95 2.35
CA ASN A 66 4.72 -7.82 1.89
C ASN A 66 5.64 -7.12 0.88
N LYS A 67 5.11 -6.18 0.07
CA LYS A 67 5.90 -5.41 -0.90
C LYS A 67 6.84 -4.37 -0.26
N SER A 68 6.81 -4.21 1.07
CA SER A 68 7.67 -3.25 1.76
C SER A 68 9.15 -3.63 1.71
N GLU A 69 9.46 -4.93 1.73
CA GLU A 69 10.84 -5.41 1.57
C GLU A 69 11.33 -5.22 0.13
N ASP A 70 10.49 -5.47 -0.86
CA ASP A 70 10.83 -5.23 -2.26
C ASP A 70 11.18 -3.76 -2.49
N LEU A 71 10.41 -2.82 -1.91
CA LEU A 71 10.71 -1.39 -1.98
C LEU A 71 12.06 -1.06 -1.34
N LYS A 72 12.33 -1.59 -0.14
CA LYS A 72 13.61 -1.39 0.57
C LYS A 72 14.78 -1.93 -0.25
N ASN A 73 14.63 -3.11 -0.83
CA ASN A 73 15.64 -3.72 -1.69
C ASN A 73 15.83 -2.94 -3.00
N HIS A 74 14.76 -2.35 -3.54
CA HIS A 74 14.81 -1.54 -4.74
C HIS A 74 15.59 -0.22 -4.54
N VAL A 75 15.42 0.43 -3.39
CA VAL A 75 16.17 1.66 -3.06
C VAL A 75 17.56 1.40 -2.46
N ARG A 76 17.86 0.15 -2.09
CA ARG A 76 19.15 -0.27 -1.54
C ARG A 76 20.24 -0.06 -2.58
N THR A 77 21.32 0.62 -2.19
CA THR A 77 22.47 0.86 -3.06
C THR A 77 23.38 -0.38 -3.13
N ALA A 78 24.37 -0.35 -4.04
CA ALA A 78 25.37 -1.40 -4.16
C ALA A 78 26.15 -1.64 -2.85
N ASP A 79 26.30 -0.61 -2.03
CA ASP A 79 26.91 -0.67 -0.69
C ASP A 79 26.00 -1.30 0.39
N GLY A 80 24.79 -1.74 0.03
CA GLY A 80 23.82 -2.33 0.97
C GLY A 80 23.08 -1.31 1.83
N ILE A 81 23.32 -0.02 1.63
CA ILE A 81 22.73 1.09 2.38
C ILE A 81 21.38 1.46 1.72
N VAL A 82 20.36 1.69 2.55
CA VAL A 82 19.06 2.19 2.11
C VAL A 82 18.99 3.68 2.44
N PRO A 83 19.12 4.59 1.45
CA PRO A 83 19.09 6.03 1.71
C PRO A 83 17.71 6.46 2.16
N LEU A 84 17.63 7.21 3.26
CA LEU A 84 16.39 7.78 3.78
C LEU A 84 15.70 8.69 2.75
N ASP A 85 16.48 9.47 2.01
CA ASP A 85 15.94 10.34 0.95
C ASP A 85 15.24 9.56 -0.17
N LYS A 86 15.85 8.45 -0.62
CA LYS A 86 15.26 7.61 -1.68
C LYS A 86 13.99 6.94 -1.21
N ILE A 87 14.03 6.27 -0.05
CA ILE A 87 12.84 5.58 0.47
C ILE A 87 11.72 6.57 0.80
N GLY A 88 12.06 7.75 1.33
CA GLY A 88 11.10 8.82 1.59
C GLY A 88 10.45 9.35 0.32
N ASN A 89 11.23 9.52 -0.76
CA ASN A 89 10.69 9.92 -2.06
C ASN A 89 9.76 8.86 -2.65
N GLU A 90 10.12 7.58 -2.58
CA GLU A 90 9.24 6.49 -3.02
C GLU A 90 7.89 6.51 -2.29
N ILE A 91 7.91 6.64 -0.96
CA ILE A 91 6.67 6.69 -0.15
C ILE A 91 5.83 7.90 -0.57
N ARG A 92 6.45 9.07 -0.73
CA ARG A 92 5.78 10.29 -1.19
C ARG A 92 5.14 10.09 -2.56
N GLU A 93 5.85 9.50 -3.51
CA GLU A 93 5.30 9.21 -4.84
C GLU A 93 4.13 8.24 -4.81
N ILE A 94 4.19 7.20 -3.99
CA ILE A 94 3.07 6.27 -3.82
C ILE A 94 1.85 7.02 -3.24
N PHE A 95 2.07 7.92 -2.27
CA PHE A 95 1.03 8.79 -1.73
C PHE A 95 0.45 9.76 -2.77
N THR A 96 1.30 10.38 -3.60
CA THR A 96 0.86 11.27 -4.67
C THR A 96 0.13 10.50 -5.77
N SER A 97 0.52 9.26 -6.05
CA SER A 97 -0.13 8.38 -7.02
C SER A 97 -1.57 8.05 -6.60
N LYS A 98 -1.85 7.87 -5.29
CA LYS A 98 -3.22 7.79 -4.75
C LYS A 98 -4.04 9.03 -5.13
N ASN A 99 -3.43 10.21 -5.11
CA ASN A 99 -4.12 11.47 -5.37
C ASN A 99 -4.39 11.70 -6.87
N GLN A 100 -3.56 11.14 -7.76
CA GLN A 100 -3.77 11.19 -9.21
C GLN A 100 -4.92 10.29 -9.69
N LEU A 101 -5.31 9.26 -8.93
CA LEU A 101 -6.46 8.39 -9.21
C LEU A 101 -7.83 9.05 -8.98
N LYS A 102 -7.88 10.38 -8.82
CA LYS A 102 -9.10 11.19 -8.69
C LYS A 102 -9.50 11.96 -9.96
N LYS A 103 -8.84 11.76 -11.11
CA LYS A 103 -9.28 12.36 -12.38
C LYS A 103 -10.25 11.47 -13.15
#